data_AF-A0A2J4YEA1-F1
#
_entry.id   AF-A0A2J4YEA1-F1
#
_cell.length_a   1.000
_cell.length_b   1.000
_cell.length_c   1.000
_cell.angle_alpha   90.00
_cell.angle_beta   90.00
_cell.angle_gamma   90.00
#
_symmetry.space_group_name_H-M   'P 1'
#
loop_
_entity.id
_entity.type
_entity.pdbx_description
1 polymer ?
#
loop_
_entity_poly.entity_id
_entity_poly.type
_entity_poly.pdbx_seq_one_letter_code
_entity_poly.pdbx_strand_id
1 'polypeptide(L)'
;MLGQKVTVQQAMDYLLNKGNAVRLSTYCLLSATENSAFAAALEGAKGADGYACRVIVNDTGRPVKLTERFLFQSVESTSVLGEKYNENLCGVVGEFELATGAGFDFISCYSPFINIVVTDGGGNSVDAATPSDSDFAVRMESGVIAPEFHITGYGYGGYLFGSAGEWNGETAPGVQCVHKSSLAAFGGAAALYVRGTTGFGNITSVWEEGVTHYSLIDTAYDVQIASYENFIPAAGAGQLMLRSCGSMHIGKLLTGAWGVPQVKIFDCPSVDIGTHLSVLGNSDVNTEDTYAADISGSVVHIGSSQLLKLGCGYRVGHGGSLFVDNINGNILNQAVSLTNNTSYDGLSTSTASSVTVKSARLFRGNSSLVLSSKDMFHVDATITSGKLELQSVEAIGFNYQRTS
;
A
#
# COMPACT_ATOMS: atom_id res chain seq x y z
N MET A 1 -45.38 -21.05 -11.89
CA MET A 1 -45.19 -19.60 -11.72
C MET A 1 -44.16 -19.39 -10.61
N LEU A 2 -42.94 -18.97 -10.94
CA LEU A 2 -41.94 -18.52 -9.96
C LEU A 2 -42.26 -17.08 -9.59
N GLY A 3 -43.08 -16.91 -8.55
CA GLY A 3 -43.57 -15.62 -8.10
C GLY A 3 -43.31 -15.41 -6.62
N GLN A 4 -42.04 -15.28 -6.22
CA GLN A 4 -41.71 -14.64 -4.96
C GLN A 4 -40.76 -13.47 -5.25
N LYS A 5 -41.34 -12.27 -5.25
CA LYS A 5 -40.57 -11.03 -5.15
C LYS A 5 -40.07 -10.95 -3.70
N VAL A 6 -38.85 -11.43 -3.46
CA VAL A 6 -38.14 -11.17 -2.20
C VAL A 6 -37.76 -9.69 -2.22
N THR A 7 -38.25 -8.92 -1.26
CA THR A 7 -37.82 -7.52 -1.09
C THR A 7 -36.39 -7.49 -0.54
N VAL A 8 -35.64 -6.41 -0.79
CA VAL A 8 -34.30 -6.22 -0.22
C VAL A 8 -34.33 -6.36 1.31
N GLN A 9 -35.38 -5.83 1.95
CA GLN A 9 -35.59 -5.97 3.39
C GLN A 9 -35.76 -7.44 3.80
N GLN A 10 -36.55 -8.24 3.08
CA GLN A 10 -36.71 -9.67 3.38
C GLN A 10 -35.44 -10.48 3.12
N ALA A 11 -34.63 -10.13 2.12
CA ALA A 11 -33.32 -10.74 1.91
C ALA A 11 -32.34 -10.37 3.03
N MET A 12 -32.35 -9.11 3.48
CA MET A 12 -31.58 -8.64 4.63
C MET A 12 -32.02 -9.34 5.91
N ASP A 13 -33.32 -9.34 6.21
CA ASP A 13 -33.88 -10.01 7.37
C ASP A 13 -33.60 -11.52 7.32
N TYR A 14 -33.56 -12.14 6.13
CA TYR A 14 -33.15 -13.54 5.98
C TYR A 14 -31.67 -13.75 6.30
N LEU A 15 -30.76 -12.89 5.83
CA LEU A 15 -29.32 -12.95 6.15
C LEU A 15 -29.06 -12.73 7.65
N LEU A 16 -29.83 -11.83 8.26
CA LEU A 16 -29.77 -11.52 9.69
C LEU A 16 -30.37 -12.64 10.54
N ASN A 17 -31.50 -13.21 10.13
CA ASN A 17 -32.17 -14.33 10.81
C ASN A 17 -31.45 -15.67 10.60
N LYS A 18 -30.64 -15.80 9.54
CA LYS A 18 -29.74 -16.94 9.34
C LYS A 18 -28.49 -16.89 10.24
N GLY A 19 -28.28 -15.78 10.96
CA GLY A 19 -27.29 -15.70 12.03
C GLY A 19 -25.85 -15.53 11.54
N ASN A 20 -25.63 -14.88 10.39
CA ASN A 20 -24.27 -14.59 9.90
C ASN A 20 -23.84 -13.13 10.16
N ALA A 21 -24.74 -12.30 10.68
CA ALA A 21 -24.46 -10.90 10.98
C ALA A 21 -25.10 -10.44 12.29
N VAL A 22 -24.45 -9.47 12.95
CA VAL A 22 -24.88 -8.87 14.22
C VAL A 22 -25.07 -7.36 14.00
N ARG A 23 -26.27 -6.84 14.27
CA ARG A 23 -26.58 -5.40 14.17
C ARG A 23 -26.12 -4.67 15.42
N LEU A 24 -25.18 -3.74 15.27
CA LEU A 24 -24.63 -2.96 16.37
C LEU A 24 -25.67 -2.07 17.04
N SER A 25 -26.64 -1.53 16.28
CA SER A 25 -27.73 -0.69 16.80
C SER A 25 -28.51 -1.34 17.95
N THR A 26 -28.68 -2.66 17.91
CA THR A 26 -29.37 -3.43 18.95
C THR A 26 -28.66 -3.29 20.30
N TYR A 27 -27.32 -3.26 20.28
CA TYR A 27 -26.49 -3.18 21.48
C TYR A 27 -26.27 -1.75 21.94
N CYS A 28 -26.23 -0.78 21.01
CA CYS A 28 -26.16 0.64 21.36
C CYS A 28 -27.36 1.12 22.19
N LEU A 29 -28.54 0.54 21.98
CA LEU A 29 -29.74 0.85 22.78
C LEU A 29 -29.67 0.32 24.22
N LEU A 30 -28.81 -0.67 24.47
CA LEU A 30 -28.72 -1.41 25.72
C LEU A 30 -27.46 -1.11 26.53
N SER A 31 -26.50 -0.39 25.94
CA SER A 31 -25.17 -0.18 26.52
C SER A 31 -24.94 1.27 26.92
N ALA A 32 -24.14 1.47 27.96
CA ALA A 32 -23.82 2.81 28.46
C ALA A 32 -22.81 3.56 27.56
N THR A 33 -21.95 2.82 26.84
CA THR A 33 -20.93 3.38 25.95
C THR A 33 -20.89 2.61 24.63
N GLU A 34 -20.27 3.22 23.62
CA GLU A 34 -20.08 2.61 22.30
C GLU A 34 -19.11 1.43 22.34
N ASN A 35 -18.03 1.51 23.14
CA ASN A 35 -17.15 0.36 23.36
C ASN A 35 -17.91 -0.81 23.98
N SER A 36 -18.73 -0.56 25.01
CA SER A 36 -19.53 -1.62 25.63
C SER A 36 -20.56 -2.21 24.66
N ALA A 37 -21.16 -1.38 23.80
CA ALA A 37 -22.05 -1.85 22.75
C ALA A 37 -21.32 -2.74 21.75
N PHE A 38 -20.13 -2.33 21.30
CA PHE A 38 -19.33 -3.10 20.36
C PHE A 38 -18.83 -4.41 20.99
N ALA A 39 -18.35 -4.38 22.24
CA ALA A 39 -17.97 -5.57 22.99
C ALA A 39 -19.13 -6.56 23.10
N ALA A 40 -20.34 -6.10 23.43
CA ALA A 40 -21.52 -6.96 23.50
C ALA A 40 -21.94 -7.50 22.12
N ALA A 41 -21.80 -6.71 21.06
CA ALA A 41 -22.02 -7.17 19.69
C ALA A 41 -20.99 -8.23 19.27
N LEU A 42 -19.73 -8.08 19.69
CA LEU A 42 -18.67 -9.06 19.45
C LEU A 42 -18.94 -10.37 20.20
N GLU A 43 -19.41 -10.32 21.45
CA GLU A 43 -19.88 -11.52 22.14
C GLU A 43 -21.07 -12.16 21.42
N GLY A 44 -22.01 -11.37 20.91
CA GLY A 44 -23.12 -11.85 20.07
C GLY A 44 -22.68 -12.43 18.72
N ALA A 45 -21.49 -12.06 18.23
CA ALA A 45 -20.91 -12.56 17.00
C ALA A 45 -20.21 -13.92 17.16
N LYS A 46 -20.06 -14.40 18.40
CA LYS A 46 -19.42 -15.68 18.70
C LYS A 46 -20.38 -16.87 18.53
N GLY A 47 -19.80 -17.99 18.11
CA GLY A 47 -20.42 -19.31 18.10
C GLY A 47 -20.41 -19.96 19.49
N ALA A 48 -20.92 -21.19 19.55
CA ALA A 48 -20.95 -21.98 20.79
C ALA A 48 -19.55 -22.36 21.30
N ASP A 49 -18.54 -22.34 20.43
CA ASP A 49 -17.13 -22.56 20.72
C ASP A 49 -16.40 -21.30 21.21
N GLY A 50 -17.09 -20.16 21.28
CA GLY A 50 -16.55 -18.89 21.75
C GLY A 50 -15.76 -18.10 20.69
N TYR A 51 -15.71 -18.58 19.44
CA TYR A 51 -15.01 -17.89 18.36
C TYR A 51 -15.96 -17.06 17.50
N ALA A 52 -15.46 -15.93 17.01
CA ALA A 52 -16.22 -15.06 16.12
C ALA A 52 -16.51 -15.78 14.80
N CYS A 53 -17.78 -15.89 14.44
CA CYS A 53 -18.25 -16.54 13.22
C CYS A 53 -19.31 -15.72 12.46
N ARG A 54 -19.47 -14.45 12.86
CA ARG A 54 -20.43 -13.51 12.28
C ARG A 54 -19.80 -12.16 12.01
N VAL A 55 -20.38 -11.42 11.08
CA VAL A 55 -19.99 -10.05 10.75
C VAL A 55 -20.76 -9.05 11.61
N ILE A 56 -20.07 -8.16 12.30
CA ILE A 56 -20.71 -7.04 13.02
C ILE A 56 -20.98 -5.92 12.00
N VAL A 57 -22.22 -5.46 11.94
CA VAL A 57 -22.65 -4.39 11.04
C VAL A 57 -23.00 -3.17 11.89
N ASN A 58 -22.26 -2.08 11.72
CA ASN A 58 -22.67 -0.77 12.21
C ASN A 58 -23.81 -0.24 11.32
N ASP A 59 -25.04 -0.47 11.78
CA ASP A 59 -26.28 -0.02 11.17
C ASP A 59 -26.88 1.22 11.88
N THR A 60 -26.10 1.92 12.71
CA THR A 60 -26.59 3.05 13.53
C THR A 60 -26.85 4.33 12.74
N GLY A 61 -26.41 4.40 11.47
CA GLY A 61 -26.56 5.58 10.61
C GLY A 61 -25.56 6.70 10.91
N ARG A 62 -24.51 6.41 11.70
CA ARG A 62 -23.39 7.33 11.97
C ARG A 62 -22.10 6.55 12.29
N PRO A 63 -20.93 7.19 12.24
CA PRO A 63 -19.72 6.63 12.81
C PRO A 63 -19.93 6.29 14.29
N VAL A 64 -19.54 5.08 14.69
CA VAL A 64 -19.45 4.67 16.09
C VAL A 64 -18.04 4.93 16.59
N LYS A 65 -17.90 5.65 17.71
CA LYS A 65 -16.60 5.99 18.27
C LYS A 65 -16.09 4.83 19.13
N LEU A 66 -14.90 4.35 18.80
CA LEU A 66 -14.21 3.31 19.55
C LEU A 66 -12.93 3.88 20.15
N THR A 67 -12.66 3.54 21.41
CA THR A 67 -11.42 3.92 22.11
C THR A 67 -10.60 2.72 22.57
N GLU A 68 -10.96 1.53 22.11
CA GLU A 68 -10.33 0.25 22.46
C GLU A 68 -10.06 -0.57 21.19
N ARG A 69 -9.16 -1.55 21.30
CA ARG A 69 -8.94 -2.56 20.26
C ARG A 69 -9.86 -3.76 20.49
N PHE A 70 -10.50 -4.22 19.42
CA PHE A 70 -11.38 -5.37 19.46
C PHE A 70 -10.77 -6.53 18.68
N LEU A 71 -10.61 -7.65 19.39
CA LEU A 71 -10.02 -8.88 18.85
C LEU A 71 -11.08 -9.79 18.24
N PHE A 72 -10.96 -10.03 16.94
CA PHE A 72 -11.64 -11.08 16.22
C PHE A 72 -10.73 -12.30 16.13
N GLN A 73 -11.21 -13.43 16.64
CA GLN A 73 -10.55 -14.72 16.52
C GLN A 73 -11.57 -15.75 16.06
N SER A 74 -11.27 -16.47 14.98
CA SER A 74 -12.19 -17.43 14.38
C SER A 74 -11.93 -18.88 14.80
N VAL A 75 -10.71 -19.19 15.22
CA VAL A 75 -10.30 -20.51 15.72
C VAL A 75 -9.15 -20.38 16.72
N GLU A 76 -8.92 -21.43 17.50
CA GLU A 76 -7.82 -21.50 18.47
C GLU A 76 -6.44 -21.39 17.81
N SER A 77 -6.27 -22.08 16.67
CA SER A 77 -5.02 -22.09 15.90
C SER A 77 -5.30 -22.30 14.42
N THR A 78 -4.39 -21.80 13.58
CA THR A 78 -4.49 -21.93 12.13
C THR A 78 -4.06 -23.32 11.68
N SER A 79 -5.01 -24.16 11.27
CA SER A 79 -4.71 -25.39 10.53
C SER A 79 -5.25 -25.26 9.11
N VAL A 80 -4.35 -25.10 8.13
CA VAL A 80 -4.68 -24.96 6.69
C VAL A 80 -5.38 -26.22 6.13
N LEU A 81 -5.45 -27.31 6.91
CA LEU A 81 -5.87 -28.65 6.48
C LEU A 81 -6.97 -29.27 7.37
N GLY A 82 -7.82 -28.46 7.99
CA GLY A 82 -8.98 -28.95 8.76
C GLY A 82 -10.30 -28.81 8.00
N GLU A 83 -11.22 -29.76 8.17
CA GLU A 83 -12.55 -29.88 7.53
C GLU A 83 -13.53 -28.69 7.76
N LYS A 84 -13.07 -27.56 8.32
CA LYS A 84 -13.89 -26.42 8.79
C LYS A 84 -13.69 -25.12 7.98
N TYR A 85 -13.29 -25.23 6.72
CA TYR A 85 -12.91 -24.08 5.89
C TYR A 85 -14.05 -23.07 5.60
N ASN A 86 -15.31 -23.44 5.86
CA ASN A 86 -16.49 -22.66 5.47
C ASN A 86 -17.35 -22.14 6.63
N GLU A 87 -16.92 -22.29 7.89
CA GLU A 87 -17.83 -22.08 9.04
C GLU A 87 -17.67 -20.73 9.75
N ASN A 88 -16.56 -20.00 9.58
CA ASN A 88 -16.23 -18.85 10.44
C ASN A 88 -15.96 -17.54 9.68
N LEU A 89 -16.97 -17.04 8.95
CA LEU A 89 -16.97 -15.69 8.38
C LEU A 89 -17.13 -14.64 9.50
N CYS A 90 -16.03 -14.27 10.17
CA CYS A 90 -16.00 -13.12 11.07
C CYS A 90 -15.74 -11.82 10.31
N GLY A 91 -16.09 -10.68 10.88
CA GLY A 91 -15.90 -9.43 10.18
C GLY A 91 -16.52 -8.21 10.82
N VAL A 92 -16.27 -7.07 10.19
CA VAL A 92 -16.81 -5.78 10.61
C VAL A 92 -17.15 -4.92 9.40
N VAL A 93 -18.33 -4.30 9.43
CA VAL A 93 -18.85 -3.46 8.35
C VAL A 93 -19.42 -2.16 8.91
N GLY A 94 -19.16 -1.05 8.23
CA GLY A 94 -19.77 0.26 8.52
C GLY A 94 -18.76 1.35 8.87
N GLU A 95 -19.23 2.43 9.49
CA GLU A 95 -18.42 3.63 9.72
C GLU A 95 -17.93 3.70 11.17
N PHE A 96 -16.67 4.06 11.40
CA PHE A 96 -16.07 4.11 12.73
C PHE A 96 -15.19 5.34 12.91
N GLU A 97 -15.26 5.94 14.11
CA GLU A 97 -14.31 6.95 14.56
C GLU A 97 -13.35 6.26 15.55
N LEU A 98 -12.08 6.13 15.20
CA LEU A 98 -11.10 5.40 16.00
C LEU A 98 -10.18 6.37 16.75
N ALA A 99 -10.24 6.41 18.08
CA ALA A 99 -9.27 7.16 18.89
C ALA A 99 -7.89 6.47 18.89
N THR A 100 -6.86 7.13 19.43
CA THR A 100 -5.50 6.56 19.58
C THR A 100 -5.52 5.12 20.06
N GLY A 101 -4.86 4.24 19.31
CA GLY A 101 -4.73 2.82 19.62
C GLY A 101 -5.97 1.98 19.34
N ALA A 102 -7.15 2.57 19.12
CA ALA A 102 -8.38 1.83 18.84
C ALA A 102 -8.36 1.19 17.44
N GLY A 103 -9.13 0.11 17.26
CA GLY A 103 -9.21 -0.57 15.98
C GLY A 103 -9.61 -2.04 16.10
N PHE A 104 -9.31 -2.80 15.07
CA PHE A 104 -9.72 -4.19 14.95
C PHE A 104 -8.51 -5.08 14.70
N ASP A 105 -8.32 -6.07 15.57
CA ASP A 105 -7.30 -7.10 15.40
C ASP A 105 -7.97 -8.39 14.93
N PHE A 106 -7.43 -9.01 13.88
CA PHE A 106 -7.87 -10.31 13.40
C PHE A 106 -6.73 -11.30 13.56
N ILE A 107 -6.98 -12.38 14.29
CA ILE A 107 -5.99 -13.38 14.68
C ILE A 107 -6.56 -14.76 14.39
N SER A 108 -5.80 -15.61 13.69
CA SER A 108 -6.26 -16.96 13.35
C SER A 108 -7.66 -16.96 12.69
N CYS A 109 -7.85 -16.05 11.72
CA CYS A 109 -9.12 -15.87 11.01
C CYS A 109 -9.11 -16.51 9.62
N TYR A 110 -10.20 -17.21 9.26
CA TYR A 110 -10.40 -17.72 7.91
C TYR A 110 -11.46 -16.90 7.17
N SER A 111 -11.07 -16.36 6.01
CA SER A 111 -11.93 -15.52 5.17
C SER A 111 -12.65 -14.39 5.92
N PRO A 112 -11.98 -13.63 6.82
CA PRO A 112 -12.66 -12.52 7.46
C PRO A 112 -13.05 -11.47 6.41
N PHE A 113 -14.22 -10.87 6.61
CA PHE A 113 -14.76 -9.83 5.73
C PHE A 113 -14.80 -8.47 6.42
N ILE A 114 -14.06 -7.51 5.88
CA ILE A 114 -13.97 -6.16 6.42
C ILE A 114 -14.43 -5.17 5.35
N ASN A 115 -15.39 -4.32 5.67
CA ASN A 115 -15.78 -3.22 4.79
C ASN A 115 -16.13 -1.99 5.61
N ILE A 116 -15.13 -1.15 5.85
CA ILE A 116 -15.25 -0.05 6.79
C ILE A 116 -14.80 1.30 6.21
N VAL A 117 -15.42 2.35 6.74
CA VAL A 117 -14.93 3.71 6.63
C VAL A 117 -14.45 4.15 8.00
N VAL A 118 -13.25 4.69 8.07
CA VAL A 118 -12.59 5.13 9.30
C VAL A 118 -12.34 6.62 9.24
N THR A 119 -12.77 7.34 10.28
CA THR A 119 -12.34 8.71 10.54
C THR A 119 -11.43 8.74 11.75
N ASP A 120 -10.49 9.68 11.78
CA ASP A 120 -9.64 9.86 12.96
C ASP A 120 -10.45 10.38 14.16
N GLY A 121 -10.41 9.64 15.27
CA GLY A 121 -10.90 10.09 16.57
C GLY A 121 -9.88 10.94 17.34
N GLY A 122 -8.68 11.12 16.77
CA GLY A 122 -7.58 11.94 17.26
C GLY A 122 -6.45 11.09 17.84
N GLY A 123 -5.22 11.48 17.49
CA GLY A 123 -3.98 11.03 18.14
C GLY A 123 -3.43 9.69 17.66
N ASN A 124 -3.95 9.12 16.56
CA ASN A 124 -3.30 8.00 15.88
C ASN A 124 -2.04 8.47 15.16
N SER A 125 -1.03 7.61 15.07
CA SER A 125 0.26 7.96 14.49
C SER A 125 0.97 6.78 13.82
N VAL A 126 1.90 7.10 12.92
CA VAL A 126 2.89 6.17 12.40
C VAL A 126 4.20 6.38 13.16
N ASP A 127 4.75 5.30 13.72
CA ASP A 127 6.13 5.28 14.21
C ASP A 127 7.06 4.96 13.05
N ALA A 128 7.75 5.98 12.53
CA ALA A 128 8.65 5.81 11.39
C ALA A 128 9.94 5.04 11.73
N ALA A 129 10.35 4.99 13.00
CA ALA A 129 11.53 4.26 13.45
C ALA A 129 11.22 2.78 13.64
N THR A 130 10.05 2.49 14.20
CA THR A 130 9.56 1.14 14.45
C THR A 130 8.15 0.98 13.89
N PRO A 131 7.97 0.78 12.57
CA PRO A 131 6.65 0.73 11.94
C PRO A 131 5.65 -0.26 12.55
N SER A 132 6.12 -1.34 13.16
CA SER A 132 5.29 -2.32 13.89
C SER A 132 4.60 -1.74 15.13
N ASP A 133 5.11 -0.63 15.69
CA ASP A 133 4.58 0.03 16.87
C ASP A 133 3.57 1.16 16.51
N SER A 134 3.30 1.33 15.21
CA SER A 134 2.31 2.29 14.71
C SER A 134 0.88 1.93 15.09
N ASP A 135 -0.03 2.89 14.99
CA ASP A 135 -1.46 2.63 15.10
C ASP A 135 -2.01 1.99 13.82
N PHE A 136 -2.89 0.99 13.99
CA PHE A 136 -3.55 0.27 12.89
C PHE A 136 -5.06 0.28 13.05
N ALA A 137 -5.78 0.75 12.04
CA ALA A 137 -7.25 0.66 12.05
C ALA A 137 -7.70 -0.80 11.97
N VAL A 138 -7.07 -1.57 11.08
CA VAL A 138 -7.23 -3.03 10.97
C VAL A 138 -5.85 -3.67 10.97
N ARG A 139 -5.62 -4.62 11.88
CA ARG A 139 -4.40 -5.42 11.94
C ARG A 139 -4.73 -6.90 11.80
N MET A 140 -3.93 -7.62 11.03
CA MET A 140 -4.07 -9.06 10.80
C MET A 140 -2.76 -9.78 11.11
N GLU A 141 -2.79 -10.73 12.04
CA GLU A 141 -1.60 -11.50 12.44
C GLU A 141 -1.95 -12.97 12.73
N SER A 142 -0.93 -13.77 13.01
CA SER A 142 -1.06 -15.17 13.44
C SER A 142 -1.90 -15.99 12.46
N GLY A 143 -1.55 -15.93 11.18
CA GLY A 143 -2.11 -16.77 10.12
C GLY A 143 -3.58 -16.49 9.78
N VAL A 144 -3.93 -15.22 9.62
CA VAL A 144 -5.16 -14.86 8.90
C VAL A 144 -5.05 -15.28 7.43
N ILE A 145 -6.03 -16.03 6.93
CA ILE A 145 -6.01 -16.60 5.58
C ILE A 145 -7.23 -16.15 4.79
N ALA A 146 -7.01 -15.81 3.53
CA ALA A 146 -8.04 -15.43 2.56
C ALA A 146 -8.94 -14.25 2.96
N PRO A 147 -8.45 -13.21 3.65
CA PRO A 147 -9.29 -12.07 4.00
C PRO A 147 -9.73 -11.31 2.75
N GLU A 148 -10.92 -10.70 2.85
CA GLU A 148 -11.40 -9.69 1.92
C GLU A 148 -11.65 -8.41 2.71
N PHE A 149 -10.90 -7.35 2.39
CA PHE A 149 -11.00 -6.07 3.09
C PHE A 149 -11.15 -4.89 2.15
N HIS A 150 -12.06 -3.98 2.50
CA HIS A 150 -12.28 -2.70 1.86
C HIS A 150 -12.23 -1.62 2.93
N ILE A 151 -11.14 -0.86 3.00
CA ILE A 151 -10.93 0.11 4.08
C ILE A 151 -10.72 1.48 3.46
N THR A 152 -11.61 2.41 3.80
CA THR A 152 -11.46 3.82 3.44
C THR A 152 -11.17 4.63 4.69
N GLY A 153 -10.14 5.46 4.67
CA GLY A 153 -9.75 6.32 5.79
C GLY A 153 -9.80 7.79 5.43
N TYR A 154 -10.39 8.60 6.30
CA TYR A 154 -10.38 10.06 6.22
C TYR A 154 -9.67 10.62 7.46
N GLY A 155 -8.47 11.15 7.26
CA GLY A 155 -7.66 11.75 8.32
C GLY A 155 -6.99 10.78 9.27
N TYR A 156 -7.17 9.46 9.12
CA TYR A 156 -6.62 8.47 10.05
C TYR A 156 -5.09 8.56 10.14
N GLY A 157 -4.57 8.90 11.32
CA GLY A 157 -3.16 9.19 11.54
C GLY A 157 -2.23 7.98 11.61
N GLY A 158 -2.76 6.76 11.56
CA GLY A 158 -1.98 5.51 11.48
C GLY A 158 -2.08 4.84 10.11
N TYR A 159 -1.75 3.55 10.04
CA TYR A 159 -1.99 2.73 8.86
C TYR A 159 -3.45 2.21 8.85
N LEU A 160 -4.12 2.26 7.69
CA LEU A 160 -5.46 1.67 7.57
C LEU A 160 -5.41 0.14 7.70
N PHE A 161 -4.38 -0.48 7.14
CA PHE A 161 -4.17 -1.92 7.17
C PHE A 161 -2.75 -2.27 7.63
N GLY A 162 -2.64 -3.23 8.54
CA GLY A 162 -1.37 -3.69 9.09
C GLY A 162 -1.23 -5.21 9.15
N SER A 163 -0.05 -5.71 8.79
CA SER A 163 0.49 -6.98 9.26
C SER A 163 1.96 -6.75 9.59
N ALA A 164 2.32 -6.84 10.85
CA ALA A 164 3.64 -6.53 11.39
C ALA A 164 4.57 -7.77 11.46
N GLY A 165 4.01 -8.98 11.26
CA GLY A 165 4.78 -10.23 11.37
C GLY A 165 5.10 -10.60 12.83
N GLU A 166 4.34 -10.04 13.76
CA GLU A 166 4.53 -10.18 15.20
C GLU A 166 3.18 -10.09 15.92
N TRP A 167 3.01 -10.90 16.96
CA TRP A 167 1.86 -10.83 17.86
C TRP A 167 2.31 -11.12 19.29
N ASN A 168 1.93 -10.27 20.24
CA ASN A 168 2.31 -10.39 21.66
C ASN A 168 3.82 -10.55 21.93
N GLY A 169 4.69 -9.87 21.16
CA GLY A 169 6.14 -9.96 21.34
C GLY A 169 6.80 -11.15 20.66
N GLU A 170 6.02 -11.99 19.96
CA GLU A 170 6.52 -13.20 19.30
C GLU A 170 6.34 -13.11 17.79
N THR A 171 7.32 -13.64 17.04
CA THR A 171 7.21 -13.77 15.58
C THR A 171 5.93 -14.54 15.24
N ALA A 172 5.06 -13.91 14.46
CA ALA A 172 3.80 -14.48 14.04
C ALA A 172 3.72 -14.49 12.50
N PRO A 173 3.14 -15.52 11.88
CA PRO A 173 2.86 -15.47 10.45
C PRO A 173 1.93 -14.29 10.15
N GLY A 174 2.31 -13.47 9.18
CA GLY A 174 1.43 -12.43 8.66
C GLY A 174 0.22 -12.99 7.91
N VAL A 175 -0.54 -12.10 7.31
CA VAL A 175 -1.71 -12.43 6.48
C VAL A 175 -1.34 -13.19 5.21
N GLN A 176 -2.16 -14.14 4.77
CA GLN A 176 -1.92 -14.95 3.57
C GLN A 176 -3.15 -15.02 2.65
N CYS A 177 -2.88 -15.25 1.36
CA CYS A 177 -3.89 -15.48 0.33
C CYS A 177 -4.95 -14.38 0.24
N VAL A 178 -4.61 -13.12 0.46
CA VAL A 178 -5.53 -11.97 0.39
C VAL A 178 -6.37 -12.03 -0.88
N HIS A 179 -7.70 -12.02 -0.70
CA HIS A 179 -8.70 -11.97 -1.75
C HIS A 179 -8.90 -10.52 -2.23
N LYS A 180 -9.91 -10.26 -3.07
CA LYS A 180 -10.15 -8.97 -3.73
C LYS A 180 -10.31 -7.80 -2.75
N SER A 181 -9.21 -7.21 -2.34
CA SER A 181 -9.18 -6.19 -1.29
C SER A 181 -8.82 -4.82 -1.85
N SER A 182 -9.21 -3.75 -1.17
CA SER A 182 -8.92 -2.36 -1.56
C SER A 182 -8.69 -1.44 -0.36
N LEU A 183 -7.80 -0.48 -0.53
CA LEU A 183 -7.49 0.54 0.48
C LEU A 183 -7.57 1.94 -0.14
N ALA A 184 -8.13 2.90 0.59
CA ALA A 184 -8.16 4.29 0.18
C ALA A 184 -7.90 5.21 1.38
N ALA A 185 -6.76 5.90 1.41
CA ALA A 185 -6.36 6.81 2.47
C ALA A 185 -6.41 8.27 2.00
N PHE A 186 -7.19 9.11 2.66
CA PHE A 186 -7.37 10.52 2.35
C PHE A 186 -6.98 11.40 3.55
N GLY A 187 -5.97 12.25 3.41
CA GLY A 187 -5.58 13.26 4.41
C GLY A 187 -5.05 12.72 5.74
N GLY A 188 -4.58 11.46 5.79
CA GLY A 188 -4.06 10.78 6.99
C GLY A 188 -2.57 10.44 6.92
N ALA A 189 -2.15 9.31 7.50
CA ALA A 189 -0.75 8.88 7.46
C ALA A 189 -0.39 7.98 6.29
N ALA A 190 -0.94 6.77 6.17
CA ALA A 190 -0.66 5.87 5.05
C ALA A 190 -1.72 4.75 4.93
N ALA A 191 -1.81 4.12 3.76
CA ALA A 191 -2.77 3.05 3.52
C ALA A 191 -2.36 1.72 4.18
N LEU A 192 -1.09 1.29 4.02
CA LEU A 192 -0.69 -0.04 4.50
C LEU A 192 0.73 -0.15 5.06
N TYR A 193 0.86 -1.08 6.00
CA TYR A 193 2.12 -1.70 6.41
C TYR A 193 2.00 -3.22 6.33
N VAL A 194 2.90 -3.87 5.58
CA VAL A 194 2.90 -5.33 5.40
C VAL A 194 4.30 -5.88 5.63
N ARG A 195 4.41 -6.82 6.58
CA ARG A 195 5.64 -7.50 6.95
C ARG A 195 5.42 -8.95 7.37
N GLY A 196 6.44 -9.77 7.19
CA GLY A 196 6.49 -11.12 7.76
C GLY A 196 5.50 -12.10 7.13
N THR A 197 5.12 -11.84 5.87
CA THR A 197 4.18 -12.67 5.13
C THR A 197 4.87 -13.38 3.96
N THR A 198 4.47 -14.63 3.75
CA THR A 198 4.79 -15.41 2.56
C THR A 198 3.49 -15.91 1.95
N GLY A 199 3.27 -15.65 0.66
CA GLY A 199 2.00 -15.92 0.02
C GLY A 199 0.96 -14.86 0.32
N PHE A 200 1.33 -13.58 0.39
CA PHE A 200 0.41 -12.50 0.77
C PHE A 200 -0.85 -12.48 -0.09
N GLY A 201 -0.72 -12.62 -1.41
CA GLY A 201 -1.86 -12.61 -2.34
C GLY A 201 -2.03 -11.27 -3.05
N ASN A 202 -3.27 -10.83 -3.25
CA ASN A 202 -3.58 -9.75 -4.19
C ASN A 202 -4.46 -8.63 -3.61
N ILE A 203 -3.95 -7.40 -3.63
CA ILE A 203 -4.77 -6.18 -3.44
C ILE A 203 -5.17 -5.65 -4.81
N THR A 204 -6.47 -5.40 -5.00
CA THR A 204 -7.00 -4.90 -6.27
C THR A 204 -6.72 -3.43 -6.51
N SER A 205 -6.73 -2.61 -5.45
CA SER A 205 -6.45 -1.19 -5.54
C SER A 205 -5.96 -0.62 -4.23
N VAL A 206 -4.98 0.28 -4.31
CA VAL A 206 -4.55 1.15 -3.23
C VAL A 206 -4.58 2.58 -3.75
N TRP A 207 -5.27 3.46 -3.04
CA TRP A 207 -5.34 4.89 -3.35
C TRP A 207 -4.87 5.71 -2.15
N GLU A 208 -3.97 6.65 -2.37
CA GLU A 208 -3.49 7.56 -1.32
C GLU A 208 -3.57 9.01 -1.78
N GLU A 209 -4.20 9.87 -1.00
CA GLU A 209 -4.33 11.30 -1.30
C GLU A 209 -3.96 12.14 -0.08
N GLY A 210 -2.98 13.02 -0.21
CA GLY A 210 -2.60 13.93 0.86
C GLY A 210 -2.13 13.22 2.13
N VAL A 211 -1.60 12.00 1.99
CA VAL A 211 -1.03 11.22 3.09
C VAL A 211 0.31 11.80 3.52
N THR A 212 0.68 11.61 4.79
CA THR A 212 1.87 12.21 5.43
C THR A 212 3.00 11.23 5.70
N HIS A 213 2.80 9.94 5.45
CA HIS A 213 3.77 8.86 5.63
C HIS A 213 3.76 7.94 4.40
N TYR A 214 4.72 7.02 4.33
CA TYR A 214 4.81 6.07 3.24
C TYR A 214 4.03 4.79 3.55
N SER A 215 3.35 4.23 2.54
CA SER A 215 2.95 2.83 2.58
C SER A 215 4.20 1.95 2.51
N LEU A 216 4.30 0.96 3.40
CA LEU A 216 5.50 0.13 3.55
C LEU A 216 5.18 -1.35 3.35
N ILE A 217 5.93 -1.98 2.45
CA ILE A 217 5.97 -3.43 2.32
C ILE A 217 7.42 -3.84 2.63
N ASP A 218 7.60 -4.60 3.70
CA ASP A 218 8.90 -4.91 4.28
C ASP A 218 9.04 -6.39 4.58
N THR A 219 10.02 -7.09 4.00
CA THR A 219 10.24 -8.52 4.26
C THR A 219 8.95 -9.34 4.02
N ALA A 220 8.37 -9.16 2.84
CA ALA A 220 7.16 -9.83 2.38
C ALA A 220 7.39 -10.53 1.03
N TYR A 221 6.65 -11.60 0.78
CA TYR A 221 6.79 -12.44 -0.42
C TYR A 221 5.43 -12.70 -1.07
N ASP A 222 5.45 -12.80 -2.40
CA ASP A 222 4.29 -13.07 -3.26
C ASP A 222 3.18 -12.03 -3.09
N VAL A 223 3.57 -10.75 -3.09
CA VAL A 223 2.64 -9.63 -2.98
C VAL A 223 2.29 -9.13 -4.38
N GLN A 224 0.99 -9.03 -4.65
CA GLN A 224 0.46 -8.48 -5.89
C GLN A 224 -0.42 -7.28 -5.59
N ILE A 225 -0.22 -6.19 -6.32
CA ILE A 225 -1.09 -5.02 -6.29
C ILE A 225 -1.51 -4.70 -7.73
N ALA A 226 -2.79 -4.83 -8.05
CA ALA A 226 -3.25 -4.60 -9.42
C ALA A 226 -3.16 -3.12 -9.83
N SER A 227 -3.49 -2.19 -8.93
CA SER A 227 -3.28 -0.74 -9.12
C SER A 227 -2.86 -0.10 -7.80
N TYR A 228 -1.75 0.63 -7.81
CA TYR A 228 -1.35 1.55 -6.73
C TYR A 228 -1.33 2.96 -7.29
N GLU A 229 -2.03 3.86 -6.62
CA GLU A 229 -2.22 5.25 -7.05
C GLU A 229 -1.98 6.20 -5.88
N ASN A 230 -1.20 7.26 -6.10
CA ASN A 230 -1.05 8.32 -5.10
C ASN A 230 -1.11 9.74 -5.69
N PHE A 231 -1.61 10.67 -4.85
CA PHE A 231 -1.64 12.12 -5.07
C PHE A 231 -1.14 12.86 -3.83
N ILE A 232 0.02 13.52 -3.90
CA ILE A 232 0.66 14.16 -2.74
C ILE A 232 0.88 15.66 -3.00
N PRO A 233 0.05 16.55 -2.43
CA PRO A 233 -0.02 17.97 -2.81
C PRO A 233 1.16 18.84 -2.32
N ALA A 234 2.05 18.34 -1.46
CA ALA A 234 3.19 19.09 -0.92
C ALA A 234 4.46 18.23 -0.84
N ALA A 235 5.64 18.86 -1.00
CA ALA A 235 6.94 18.20 -0.87
C ALA A 235 7.11 17.55 0.52
N GLY A 236 7.22 16.23 0.56
CA GLY A 236 7.29 15.48 1.83
C GLY A 236 6.59 14.13 1.76
N ALA A 237 6.67 13.38 2.85
CA ALA A 237 6.30 11.97 2.94
C ALA A 237 4.88 11.65 2.44
N GLY A 238 4.78 10.54 1.70
CA GLY A 238 3.61 10.12 0.91
C GLY A 238 4.00 9.15 -0.21
N GLN A 239 4.88 8.19 0.11
CA GLN A 239 5.61 7.36 -0.86
C GLN A 239 5.21 5.89 -0.76
N LEU A 240 5.50 5.09 -1.78
CA LEU A 240 5.52 3.63 -1.66
C LEU A 240 6.95 3.19 -1.37
N MET A 241 7.16 2.46 -0.28
CA MET A 241 8.44 1.82 0.04
C MET A 241 8.31 0.31 0.00
N LEU A 242 9.15 -0.33 -0.82
CA LEU A 242 9.37 -1.76 -0.87
C LEU A 242 10.77 -2.06 -0.32
N ARG A 243 10.86 -2.86 0.72
CA ARG A 243 12.12 -3.19 1.38
C ARG A 243 12.24 -4.70 1.61
N SER A 244 13.37 -5.29 1.20
CA SER A 244 13.67 -6.72 1.44
C SER A 244 12.56 -7.68 1.00
N CYS A 245 11.80 -7.32 -0.03
CA CYS A 245 10.66 -8.11 -0.50
C CYS A 245 11.11 -9.12 -1.57
N GLY A 246 10.68 -10.37 -1.48
CA GLY A 246 11.11 -11.41 -2.42
C GLY A 246 10.57 -11.23 -3.84
N SER A 247 9.30 -11.61 -4.03
CA SER A 247 8.57 -11.55 -5.30
C SER A 247 7.44 -10.52 -5.19
N MET A 248 7.55 -9.45 -5.99
CA MET A 248 6.57 -8.37 -6.03
C MET A 248 6.06 -8.16 -7.45
N HIS A 249 4.75 -7.99 -7.61
CA HIS A 249 4.15 -7.59 -8.87
C HIS A 249 3.18 -6.42 -8.68
N ILE A 250 3.38 -5.34 -9.43
CA ILE A 250 2.48 -4.19 -9.46
C ILE A 250 1.96 -4.00 -10.89
N GLY A 251 0.67 -4.23 -11.11
CA GLY A 251 0.08 -4.12 -12.45
C GLY A 251 0.16 -2.69 -13.00
N LYS A 252 -0.29 -1.72 -12.18
CA LYS A 252 -0.21 -0.29 -12.46
C LYS A 252 0.34 0.46 -11.26
N LEU A 253 1.37 1.25 -11.50
CA LEU A 253 1.99 2.12 -10.51
C LEU A 253 1.87 3.57 -10.99
N LEU A 254 0.88 4.29 -10.48
CA LEU A 254 0.56 5.65 -10.89
C LEU A 254 0.90 6.59 -9.75
N THR A 255 1.91 7.42 -9.93
CA THR A 255 2.41 8.28 -8.85
C THR A 255 2.44 9.76 -9.22
N GLY A 256 2.17 10.62 -8.24
CA GLY A 256 2.55 12.04 -8.27
C GLY A 256 1.46 13.09 -8.20
N ALA A 257 1.81 14.27 -8.73
CA ALA A 257 1.12 15.57 -8.69
C ALA A 257 1.43 16.50 -7.49
N TRP A 258 2.00 17.68 -7.80
CA TRP A 258 2.18 18.87 -6.95
C TRP A 258 3.15 18.80 -5.75
N GLY A 259 3.74 17.65 -5.40
CA GLY A 259 4.59 17.57 -4.20
C GLY A 259 5.56 16.40 -4.05
N VAL A 260 6.16 15.87 -5.13
CA VAL A 260 7.26 14.87 -5.09
C VAL A 260 6.83 13.42 -4.73
N PRO A 261 6.31 12.63 -5.68
CA PRO A 261 6.29 11.17 -5.48
C PRO A 261 7.71 10.60 -5.57
N GLN A 262 8.04 9.64 -4.71
CA GLN A 262 9.11 8.69 -4.99
C GLN A 262 8.60 7.30 -4.64
N VAL A 263 8.94 6.33 -5.47
CA VAL A 263 8.85 4.92 -5.12
C VAL A 263 10.24 4.47 -4.70
N LYS A 264 10.36 3.89 -3.52
CA LYS A 264 11.63 3.40 -2.98
C LYS A 264 11.63 1.89 -3.05
N ILE A 265 12.60 1.29 -3.74
CA ILE A 265 12.69 -0.15 -3.95
C ILE A 265 14.08 -0.62 -3.54
N PHE A 266 14.17 -1.23 -2.35
CA PHE A 266 15.43 -1.57 -1.70
C PHE A 266 15.53 -3.04 -1.36
N ASP A 267 16.64 -3.68 -1.75
CA ASP A 267 16.97 -5.07 -1.45
C ASP A 267 15.89 -6.08 -1.89
N CYS A 268 15.16 -5.77 -2.96
CA CYS A 268 14.11 -6.61 -3.52
C CYS A 268 14.65 -7.40 -4.74
N PRO A 269 14.91 -8.71 -4.63
CA PRO A 269 15.48 -9.51 -5.72
C PRO A 269 14.60 -9.62 -6.97
N SER A 270 13.29 -9.34 -6.89
CA SER A 270 12.40 -9.36 -8.04
C SER A 270 11.18 -8.47 -7.86
N VAL A 271 11.16 -7.33 -8.57
CA VAL A 271 9.98 -6.45 -8.68
C VAL A 271 9.59 -6.29 -10.14
N ASP A 272 8.37 -6.67 -10.48
CA ASP A 272 7.81 -6.48 -11.82
C ASP A 272 6.69 -5.44 -11.79
N ILE A 273 6.81 -4.41 -12.63
CA ILE A 273 5.84 -3.34 -12.78
C ILE A 273 5.33 -3.34 -14.22
N GLY A 274 4.04 -3.60 -14.41
CA GLY A 274 3.44 -3.63 -15.75
C GLY A 274 3.46 -2.25 -16.42
N THR A 275 2.69 -1.32 -15.86
CA THR A 275 2.64 0.08 -16.31
C THR A 275 3.01 1.03 -15.18
N HIS A 276 3.89 1.97 -15.49
CA HIS A 276 4.31 3.04 -14.60
C HIS A 276 3.94 4.39 -15.21
N LEU A 277 3.33 5.26 -14.40
CA LEU A 277 3.13 6.67 -14.72
C LEU A 277 3.61 7.48 -13.53
N SER A 278 4.43 8.51 -13.79
CA SER A 278 4.83 9.46 -12.77
C SER A 278 4.66 10.89 -13.26
N VAL A 279 3.94 11.70 -12.48
CA VAL A 279 3.79 13.15 -12.68
C VAL A 279 4.77 13.87 -11.75
N LEU A 280 5.90 14.29 -12.32
CA LEU A 280 7.07 14.77 -11.61
C LEU A 280 7.06 16.30 -11.43
N GLY A 281 7.54 16.79 -10.28
CA GLY A 281 7.76 18.23 -10.04
C GLY A 281 6.56 19.16 -10.31
N ASN A 282 6.86 20.45 -10.47
CA ASN A 282 5.88 21.50 -10.82
C ASN A 282 5.88 21.77 -12.35
N SER A 283 4.97 22.64 -12.81
CA SER A 283 4.85 23.00 -14.25
C SER A 283 5.77 24.12 -14.73
N ASP A 284 6.46 24.81 -13.83
CA ASP A 284 6.98 26.15 -14.10
C ASP A 284 8.51 26.17 -14.14
N VAL A 285 9.16 25.87 -13.01
CA VAL A 285 10.62 25.77 -12.89
C VAL A 285 10.92 24.74 -11.82
N ASN A 286 11.74 23.74 -12.15
CA ASN A 286 12.19 22.76 -11.17
C ASN A 286 13.58 23.11 -10.62
N THR A 287 13.66 23.29 -9.30
CA THR A 287 14.88 23.58 -8.54
C THR A 287 15.45 22.35 -7.83
N GLU A 288 14.75 21.21 -7.87
CA GLU A 288 15.09 20.00 -7.10
C GLU A 288 15.06 18.71 -7.94
N ASP A 289 15.89 17.75 -7.54
CA ASP A 289 15.93 16.43 -8.17
C ASP A 289 14.82 15.52 -7.62
N THR A 290 13.62 15.62 -8.20
CA THR A 290 12.51 14.69 -7.93
C THR A 290 12.61 13.47 -8.84
N TYR A 291 13.02 12.31 -8.30
CA TYR A 291 13.03 11.04 -9.04
C TYR A 291 11.70 10.30 -8.92
N ALA A 292 11.22 9.67 -10.00
CA ALA A 292 10.06 8.79 -9.97
C ALA A 292 10.30 7.57 -9.07
N ALA A 293 11.50 6.99 -9.11
CA ALA A 293 11.89 5.91 -8.22
C ALA A 293 13.39 5.88 -7.90
N ASP A 294 13.66 5.47 -6.66
CA ASP A 294 14.98 5.10 -6.14
C ASP A 294 15.09 3.58 -6.04
N ILE A 295 16.12 3.02 -6.67
CA ILE A 295 16.33 1.57 -6.77
C ILE A 295 17.72 1.24 -6.26
N SER A 296 17.79 0.40 -5.22
CA SER A 296 19.04 -0.06 -4.63
C SER A 296 18.95 -1.53 -4.23
N GLY A 297 20.02 -2.31 -4.42
CA GLY A 297 20.07 -3.74 -4.07
C GLY A 297 18.97 -4.59 -4.72
N SER A 298 18.28 -4.08 -5.73
CA SER A 298 17.03 -4.64 -6.25
C SER A 298 17.10 -4.93 -7.73
N VAL A 299 16.28 -5.88 -8.21
CA VAL A 299 16.06 -6.11 -9.63
C VAL A 299 14.64 -5.71 -9.98
N VAL A 300 14.52 -4.68 -10.82
CA VAL A 300 13.24 -4.07 -11.19
C VAL A 300 13.04 -4.16 -12.69
N HIS A 301 11.88 -4.67 -13.10
CA HIS A 301 11.42 -4.67 -14.49
C HIS A 301 10.19 -3.77 -14.63
N ILE A 302 10.18 -2.92 -15.66
CA ILE A 302 9.09 -2.00 -15.97
C ILE A 302 8.70 -2.17 -17.44
N GLY A 303 7.46 -2.61 -17.70
CA GLY A 303 6.95 -2.82 -19.06
C GLY A 303 6.76 -1.51 -19.84
N SER A 304 6.14 -0.50 -19.25
CA SER A 304 5.96 0.81 -19.89
C SER A 304 5.99 1.92 -18.86
N SER A 305 6.76 2.98 -19.13
CA SER A 305 6.90 4.12 -18.25
C SER A 305 6.52 5.43 -18.95
N GLN A 306 5.59 6.16 -18.34
CA GLN A 306 5.22 7.53 -18.71
C GLN A 306 5.76 8.49 -17.65
N LEU A 307 6.74 9.30 -18.03
CA LEU A 307 7.35 10.28 -17.13
C LEU A 307 6.97 11.67 -17.63
N LEU A 308 6.19 12.39 -16.82
CA LEU A 308 5.59 13.66 -17.19
C LEU A 308 6.12 14.78 -16.30
N LYS A 309 6.18 16.00 -16.85
CA LYS A 309 6.59 17.24 -16.18
C LYS A 309 8.06 17.25 -15.74
N LEU A 310 8.48 18.35 -15.11
CA LEU A 310 9.85 18.68 -14.76
C LEU A 310 10.36 17.79 -13.62
N GLY A 311 11.10 16.73 -13.93
CA GLY A 311 11.79 15.93 -12.92
C GLY A 311 12.65 14.84 -13.53
N CYS A 312 13.03 13.88 -12.68
CA CYS A 312 13.93 12.80 -13.00
C CYS A 312 13.17 11.46 -13.02
N GLY A 313 13.55 10.54 -13.92
CA GLY A 313 12.95 9.22 -14.00
C GLY A 313 13.47 8.32 -12.87
N TYR A 314 14.58 7.62 -13.13
CA TYR A 314 15.06 6.58 -12.23
C TYR A 314 16.45 6.88 -11.70
N ARG A 315 16.64 6.70 -10.40
CA ARG A 315 17.97 6.66 -9.79
C ARG A 315 18.26 5.24 -9.34
N VAL A 316 19.37 4.71 -9.81
CA VAL A 316 19.77 3.31 -9.58
C VAL A 316 21.17 3.29 -8.98
N GLY A 317 21.32 2.62 -7.85
CA GLY A 317 22.58 2.55 -7.12
C GLY A 317 22.71 1.24 -6.34
N HIS A 318 23.84 1.11 -5.66
CA HIS A 318 24.26 -0.03 -4.84
C HIS A 318 23.71 -1.40 -5.21
N GLY A 319 24.15 -1.95 -6.33
CA GLY A 319 23.76 -3.28 -6.79
C GLY A 319 22.41 -3.33 -7.52
N GLY A 320 21.72 -2.19 -7.64
CA GLY A 320 20.45 -2.08 -8.34
C GLY A 320 20.56 -2.42 -9.83
N SER A 321 19.52 -3.09 -10.34
CA SER A 321 19.34 -3.41 -11.74
C SER A 321 17.95 -3.00 -12.20
N LEU A 322 17.88 -2.17 -13.24
CA LEU A 322 16.64 -1.70 -13.83
C LEU A 322 16.53 -2.13 -15.29
N PHE A 323 15.41 -2.73 -15.65
CA PHE A 323 15.06 -3.07 -17.02
C PHE A 323 13.77 -2.32 -17.38
N VAL A 324 13.81 -1.46 -18.39
CA VAL A 324 12.63 -0.74 -18.87
C VAL A 324 12.42 -1.05 -20.35
N ASP A 325 11.25 -1.61 -20.65
CA ASP A 325 10.86 -1.94 -22.00
C ASP A 325 10.63 -0.67 -22.84
N ASN A 326 9.93 0.31 -22.29
CA ASN A 326 9.73 1.59 -22.96
C ASN A 326 9.59 2.79 -21.99
N ILE A 327 10.33 3.88 -22.26
CA ILE A 327 10.18 5.18 -21.60
C ILE A 327 9.55 6.19 -22.58
N ASN A 328 8.45 6.82 -22.19
CA ASN A 328 7.96 8.05 -22.82
C ASN A 328 8.13 9.21 -21.85
N GLY A 329 9.05 10.11 -22.15
CA GLY A 329 9.38 11.27 -21.33
C GLY A 329 8.89 12.57 -21.96
N ASN A 330 8.28 13.44 -21.16
CA ASN A 330 7.87 14.77 -21.58
C ASN A 330 8.38 15.84 -20.60
N ILE A 331 9.29 16.71 -21.07
CA ILE A 331 9.86 17.82 -20.30
C ILE A 331 10.65 17.33 -19.06
N LEU A 332 11.42 16.24 -19.23
CA LEU A 332 12.25 15.66 -18.17
C LEU A 332 13.62 16.35 -18.02
N ASN A 333 14.11 16.40 -16.78
CA ASN A 333 15.49 16.77 -16.44
C ASN A 333 16.45 15.63 -16.80
N GLN A 334 16.10 14.40 -16.41
CA GLN A 334 16.93 13.22 -16.53
C GLN A 334 16.05 11.96 -16.58
N ALA A 335 16.29 11.06 -17.52
CA ALA A 335 15.56 9.79 -17.59
C ALA A 335 16.13 8.77 -16.60
N VAL A 336 17.46 8.66 -16.53
CA VAL A 336 18.16 7.68 -15.68
C VAL A 336 19.43 8.28 -15.10
N SER A 337 19.69 8.02 -13.82
CA SER A 337 20.97 8.24 -13.15
C SER A 337 21.45 6.96 -12.48
N LEU A 338 22.64 6.49 -12.85
CA LEU A 338 23.37 5.46 -12.11
C LEU A 338 24.32 6.15 -11.13
N THR A 339 24.09 6.01 -9.83
CA THR A 339 24.90 6.69 -8.81
C THR A 339 24.84 6.02 -7.44
N ASN A 340 25.98 6.03 -6.73
CA ASN A 340 26.09 5.67 -5.31
C ASN A 340 26.29 6.91 -4.41
N ASN A 341 26.17 8.12 -4.95
CA ASN A 341 26.31 9.39 -4.22
C ASN A 341 25.03 9.81 -3.49
N THR A 342 24.21 8.85 -3.05
CA THR A 342 23.00 9.11 -2.27
C THR A 342 22.88 8.07 -1.17
N SER A 343 22.32 8.47 -0.04
CA SER A 343 21.90 7.53 1.00
C SER A 343 20.63 6.83 0.52
N TYR A 344 20.63 5.50 0.57
CA TYR A 344 19.45 4.67 0.40
C TYR A 344 19.13 4.01 1.75
N ASP A 345 17.86 3.71 2.00
CA ASP A 345 17.44 3.01 3.22
C ASP A 345 17.72 1.48 3.16
N GLY A 346 18.34 1.01 2.07
CA GLY A 346 18.74 -0.38 1.84
C GLY A 346 20.12 -0.74 2.40
N LEU A 347 20.39 -2.04 2.49
CA LEU A 347 21.60 -2.62 3.08
C LEU A 347 22.74 -2.81 2.08
N SER A 348 22.43 -2.87 0.79
CA SER A 348 23.45 -3.08 -0.24
C SER A 348 24.47 -1.93 -0.26
N THR A 349 25.76 -2.30 -0.28
CA THR A 349 26.90 -1.37 -0.39
C THR A 349 27.70 -1.59 -1.68
N SER A 350 27.18 -2.41 -2.59
CA SER A 350 27.82 -2.69 -3.88
C SER A 350 28.16 -1.40 -4.61
N THR A 351 29.26 -1.37 -5.35
CA THR A 351 29.58 -0.25 -6.23
C THR A 351 29.13 -0.50 -7.68
N ALA A 352 28.49 -1.65 -7.92
CA ALA A 352 27.99 -2.05 -9.23
C ALA A 352 26.55 -1.61 -9.44
N SER A 353 26.13 -1.23 -10.64
CA SER A 353 24.70 -1.04 -10.98
C SER A 353 24.45 -1.24 -12.46
N SER A 354 23.24 -1.63 -12.84
CA SER A 354 22.90 -1.82 -14.25
C SER A 354 21.54 -1.23 -14.64
N VAL A 355 21.48 -0.66 -15.84
CA VAL A 355 20.25 -0.21 -16.45
C VAL A 355 20.22 -0.65 -17.91
N THR A 356 19.10 -1.24 -18.32
CA THR A 356 18.81 -1.56 -19.73
C THR A 356 17.51 -0.86 -20.12
N VAL A 357 17.56 -0.02 -21.14
CA VAL A 357 16.38 0.64 -21.74
C VAL A 357 16.24 0.18 -23.17
N LYS A 358 15.17 -0.54 -23.46
CA LYS A 358 14.90 -1.10 -24.80
C LYS A 358 14.42 -0.02 -25.76
N SER A 359 13.46 0.82 -25.35
CA SER A 359 13.13 2.04 -26.10
C SER A 359 12.92 3.26 -25.20
N ALA A 360 13.31 4.43 -25.68
CA ALA A 360 12.99 5.70 -25.05
C ALA A 360 12.59 6.74 -26.09
N ARG A 361 11.48 7.42 -25.87
CA ARG A 361 11.06 8.61 -26.63
C ARG A 361 11.00 9.79 -25.67
N LEU A 362 11.86 10.78 -25.90
CA LEU A 362 12.06 11.91 -25.00
C LEU A 362 11.73 13.20 -25.74
N PHE A 363 10.64 13.84 -25.33
CA PHE A 363 10.17 15.10 -25.92
C PHE A 363 10.51 16.28 -25.01
N ARG A 364 11.19 17.29 -25.56
CA ARG A 364 11.63 18.51 -24.85
C ARG A 364 12.40 18.20 -23.57
N GLY A 365 13.14 17.10 -23.57
CA GLY A 365 14.08 16.79 -22.51
C GLY A 365 15.16 17.86 -22.42
N ASN A 366 15.62 18.16 -21.22
CA ASN A 366 16.64 19.17 -20.97
C ASN A 366 16.32 20.56 -21.59
N SER A 367 15.06 21.01 -21.52
CA SER A 367 14.64 22.36 -21.96
C SER A 367 15.05 23.49 -20.99
N SER A 368 14.82 24.76 -21.34
CA SER A 368 15.14 25.91 -20.46
C SER A 368 14.32 25.97 -19.16
N LEU A 369 13.35 25.06 -18.99
CA LEU A 369 12.52 24.93 -17.78
C LEU A 369 13.09 23.90 -16.79
N VAL A 370 14.09 23.11 -17.19
CA VAL A 370 14.71 22.07 -16.36
C VAL A 370 16.03 22.55 -15.72
N LEU A 371 16.57 21.74 -14.80
CA LEU A 371 17.92 21.92 -14.27
C LEU A 371 18.98 21.83 -15.39
N SER A 372 19.62 22.96 -15.71
CA SER A 372 20.52 23.13 -16.86
C SER A 372 21.84 22.33 -16.81
N SER A 373 22.08 21.56 -15.75
CA SER A 373 23.32 20.81 -15.50
C SER A 373 23.17 19.29 -15.61
N LYS A 374 21.99 18.75 -15.89
CA LYS A 374 21.75 17.30 -15.92
C LYS A 374 21.98 16.69 -17.31
N ASP A 375 22.60 15.51 -17.33
CA ASP A 375 22.62 14.64 -18.50
C ASP A 375 21.36 13.76 -18.51
N MET A 376 20.78 13.55 -19.69
CA MET A 376 19.53 12.77 -19.82
C MET A 376 19.68 11.32 -19.35
N PHE A 377 20.85 10.73 -19.62
CA PHE A 377 21.28 9.45 -19.06
C PHE A 377 22.65 9.69 -18.45
N HIS A 378 22.77 9.43 -17.16
CA HIS A 378 23.98 9.74 -16.41
C HIS A 378 24.55 8.51 -15.70
N VAL A 379 25.88 8.38 -15.72
CA VAL A 379 26.63 7.41 -14.93
C VAL A 379 27.66 8.18 -14.12
N ASP A 380 27.50 8.13 -12.80
CA ASP A 380 28.40 8.79 -11.87
C ASP A 380 29.70 7.98 -11.67
N ALA A 381 30.81 8.66 -11.34
CA ALA A 381 32.12 8.04 -11.14
C ALA A 381 32.18 7.04 -9.97
N THR A 382 31.21 7.08 -9.05
CA THR A 382 31.07 6.10 -7.96
C THR A 382 30.59 4.72 -8.42
N ILE A 383 30.14 4.59 -9.67
CA ILE A 383 29.84 3.31 -10.29
C ILE A 383 31.14 2.71 -10.84
N THR A 384 31.72 1.75 -10.13
CA THR A 384 33.02 1.16 -10.51
C THR A 384 32.88 -0.06 -11.42
N SER A 385 31.67 -0.61 -11.56
CA SER A 385 31.33 -1.71 -12.47
C SER A 385 29.84 -1.67 -12.79
N GLY A 386 29.42 -2.20 -13.95
CA GLY A 386 28.02 -2.12 -14.33
C GLY A 386 27.78 -2.05 -15.82
N LYS A 387 26.54 -1.69 -16.18
CA LYS A 387 26.11 -1.55 -17.57
C LYS A 387 25.03 -0.49 -17.69
N LEU A 388 25.21 0.46 -18.61
CA LEU A 388 24.11 1.26 -19.15
C LEU A 388 23.93 0.84 -20.61
N GLU A 389 22.81 0.18 -20.92
CA GLU A 389 22.46 -0.27 -22.26
C GLU A 389 21.23 0.48 -22.77
N LEU A 390 21.37 1.16 -23.90
CA LEU A 390 20.30 1.89 -24.58
C LEU A 390 20.14 1.34 -25.99
N GLN A 391 19.02 0.69 -26.31
CA GLN A 391 18.84 0.00 -27.59
C GLN A 391 18.23 0.91 -28.67
N SER A 392 17.21 1.68 -28.33
CA SER A 392 16.57 2.65 -29.24
C SER A 392 16.18 3.92 -28.49
N VAL A 393 16.75 5.06 -28.87
CA VAL A 393 16.45 6.35 -28.23
C VAL A 393 16.08 7.39 -29.28
N GLU A 394 14.87 7.93 -29.19
CA GLU A 394 14.38 9.05 -29.98
C GLU A 394 14.34 10.31 -29.09
N ALA A 395 15.11 11.32 -29.47
CA ALA A 395 15.23 12.59 -28.78
C ALA A 395 14.65 13.72 -29.64
N ILE A 396 13.56 14.36 -29.19
CA ILE A 396 12.81 15.36 -29.97
C ILE A 396 12.77 16.70 -29.23
N GLY A 397 13.13 17.80 -29.91
CA GLY A 397 12.95 19.16 -29.40
C GLY A 397 13.88 19.54 -28.24
N PHE A 398 15.12 19.03 -28.24
CA PHE A 398 16.15 19.37 -27.27
C PHE A 398 16.69 20.78 -27.51
N ASN A 399 16.97 21.52 -26.45
CA ASN A 399 17.57 22.85 -26.54
C ASN A 399 19.10 22.71 -26.41
N TYR A 400 19.82 22.81 -27.52
CA TYR A 400 21.29 22.65 -27.56
C TYR A 400 22.07 23.88 -27.05
N GLN A 401 21.43 24.86 -26.43
CA GLN A 401 22.10 26.06 -25.93
C GLN A 401 22.88 25.78 -24.64
N ARG A 402 23.99 25.03 -24.75
CA ARG A 402 25.13 25.16 -23.84
C ARG A 402 26.11 26.13 -24.50
N THR A 403 26.11 27.40 -24.10
CA THR A 403 27.34 28.18 -24.20
C THR A 403 28.28 27.68 -23.11
N SER A 404 29.44 27.22 -23.57
CA SER A 404 30.62 26.70 -22.86
C SER A 404 30.87 27.26 -21.46
#